data_AF-A0A1Y3E8B6-F1
#
_entry.id   AF-A0A1Y3E8B6-F1
#
_cell.length_a   1.000
_cell.length_b   1.000
_cell.length_c   1.000
_cell.angle_alpha   90.00
_cell.angle_beta   90.00
_cell.angle_gamma   90.00
#
_symmetry.space_group_name_H-M   'P 1'
#
loop_
_entity.id
_entity.type
_entity.pdbx_description
1 polymer ?
#
loop_
_entity_poly.entity_id
_entity_poly.type
_entity_poly.pdbx_seq_one_letter_code
_entity_poly.pdbx_strand_id
1 'polypeptide(L)'
;KKWKSGEFLKLSQYEEQSANLRGRLVASMSDNELASFENLLNNFQEGKMIAGDFFSEMMHQLGEGLFLSVFPEMISLMPNVDMQRKLLRCYITHCVNCGEDLQVRFQSVDLCHICSQVVMSVNYMQHVRLHCEEEEEL
;
A
#
# COMPACT_ATOMS: atom_id res chain seq x y z
N LYS A 1 4.26 12.57 21.58
CA LYS A 1 3.07 13.10 20.85
C LYS A 1 2.13 11.92 20.68
N LYS A 2 0.97 11.90 21.36
CA LYS A 2 -0.02 10.80 21.24
C LYS A 2 -0.31 10.52 19.77
N TRP A 3 0.02 9.30 19.31
CA TRP A 3 -0.38 8.85 17.98
C TRP A 3 -1.91 8.89 17.88
N LYS A 4 -2.45 9.55 16.85
CA LYS A 4 -3.90 9.63 16.66
C LYS A 4 -4.35 8.49 15.77
N SER A 5 -5.40 7.80 16.21
CA SER A 5 -6.12 6.80 15.42
C SER A 5 -6.38 7.30 13.99
N GLY A 6 -5.76 6.64 13.00
CA GLY A 6 -5.91 6.94 11.57
C GLY A 6 -4.74 7.71 10.93
N GLU A 7 -3.76 8.18 11.70
CA GLU A 7 -2.54 8.77 11.15
C GLU A 7 -1.61 7.67 10.61
N PHE A 8 -1.07 7.87 9.41
CA PHE A 8 -0.10 6.96 8.82
C PHE A 8 1.19 6.93 9.67
N LEU A 9 1.49 5.78 10.25
CA LEU A 9 2.70 5.54 11.03
C LEU A 9 3.83 5.14 10.09
N LYS A 10 4.77 6.07 9.94
CA LYS A 10 5.93 5.96 9.06
C LYS A 10 7.10 5.28 9.77
N LEU A 11 7.59 4.16 9.22
CA LEU A 11 8.76 3.45 9.71
C LEU A 11 10.06 4.14 9.27
N SER A 12 11.18 3.84 9.96
CA SER A 12 12.50 4.39 9.63
C SER A 12 12.94 4.10 8.19
N GLN A 13 12.61 2.92 7.67
CA GLN A 13 12.95 2.50 6.30
C GLN A 13 11.99 2.99 5.21
N TYR A 14 10.97 3.79 5.55
CA TYR A 14 9.93 4.20 4.60
C TYR A 14 10.49 4.87 3.34
N GLU A 15 11.46 5.77 3.49
CA GLU A 15 12.02 6.52 2.36
C GLU A 15 12.80 5.60 1.41
N GLU A 16 13.57 4.68 1.98
CA GLU A 16 14.32 3.69 1.22
C GLU A 16 13.38 2.75 0.46
N GLN A 17 12.34 2.23 1.12
CA GLN A 17 11.34 1.36 0.49
C GLN A 17 10.58 2.09 -0.62
N SER A 18 10.20 3.35 -0.39
CA SER A 18 9.53 4.18 -1.39
C SER A 18 10.43 4.43 -2.61
N ALA A 19 11.72 4.73 -2.39
CA ALA A 19 12.69 4.92 -3.46
C ALA A 19 12.92 3.63 -4.26
N ASN A 20 13.02 2.48 -3.59
CA ASN A 20 13.20 1.17 -4.23
C ASN A 20 11.99 0.78 -5.08
N LEU A 21 10.77 0.97 -4.55
CA LEU A 21 9.53 0.74 -5.29
C LEU A 21 9.49 1.62 -6.55
N ARG A 22 9.79 2.92 -6.40
CA ARG A 22 9.86 3.85 -7.54
C ARG A 22 10.89 3.40 -8.56
N GLY A 23 12.07 2.95 -8.13
CA GLY A 23 13.11 2.42 -9.00
C GLY A 23 12.64 1.23 -9.84
N ARG A 24 11.90 0.28 -9.24
CA ARG A 24 11.34 -0.86 -9.97
C ARG A 24 10.23 -0.45 -10.96
N LEU A 25 9.39 0.52 -10.60
CA LEU A 25 8.36 1.04 -11.51
C LEU A 25 8.99 1.73 -12.72
N VAL A 26 9.98 2.61 -12.49
CA VAL A 26 10.74 3.29 -13.56
C VAL A 26 11.45 2.29 -14.47
N ALA A 27 12.00 1.21 -13.92
CA ALA A 27 12.68 0.18 -14.72
C ALA A 27 11.71 -0.68 -15.56
N SER A 28 10.41 -0.68 -15.23
CA SER A 28 9.41 -1.57 -15.84
C SER A 28 8.45 -0.84 -16.79
N MET A 29 8.48 0.50 -16.83
CA MET A 29 7.52 1.33 -17.56
C MET A 29 8.25 2.36 -18.42
N SER A 30 7.68 2.71 -19.56
CA SER A 30 8.13 3.87 -20.35
C SER A 30 7.80 5.19 -19.65
N ASP A 31 8.46 6.28 -20.04
CA ASP A 31 8.20 7.62 -19.47
C ASP A 31 6.73 8.05 -19.59
N ASN A 32 6.06 7.70 -20.71
CA ASN A 32 4.65 8.00 -20.92
C ASN A 32 3.74 7.19 -19.98
N GLU A 33 4.04 5.90 -19.80
CA GLU A 33 3.29 5.05 -18.87
C GLU A 33 3.51 5.53 -17.43
N LEU A 34 4.74 5.89 -17.05
CA LEU A 34 5.04 6.41 -15.73
C LEU A 34 4.28 7.71 -15.45
N ALA A 35 4.29 8.68 -16.38
CA ALA A 35 3.54 9.92 -16.24
C ALA A 35 2.02 9.68 -16.12
N SER A 36 1.49 8.73 -16.88
CA SER A 36 0.09 8.31 -16.77
C SER A 36 -0.21 7.69 -15.40
N PHE A 37 0.69 6.86 -14.87
CA PHE A 37 0.55 6.24 -13.55
C PHE A 37 0.62 7.27 -12.41
N GLU A 38 1.52 8.24 -12.50
CA GLU A 38 1.61 9.34 -11.53
C GLU A 38 0.32 10.18 -11.54
N ASN A 39 -0.24 10.48 -12.72
CA ASN A 39 -1.53 11.17 -12.82
C ASN A 39 -2.68 10.34 -12.22
N LEU A 40 -2.70 9.04 -12.45
CA LEU A 40 -3.68 8.12 -11.88
C LEU A 40 -3.61 8.13 -10.35
N LEU A 41 -2.40 8.01 -9.79
CA LEU A 41 -2.15 8.05 -8.35
C LEU A 41 -2.57 9.40 -7.74
N ASN A 42 -2.22 10.51 -8.39
CA ASN A 42 -2.60 11.85 -7.93
C ASN A 42 -4.12 12.03 -7.91
N ASN A 43 -4.83 11.60 -8.96
CA ASN A 43 -6.30 11.67 -9.00
C ASN A 43 -6.95 10.87 -7.86
N PHE A 44 -6.39 9.70 -7.54
CA PHE A 44 -6.87 8.91 -6.41
C PHE A 44 -6.57 9.56 -5.06
N GLN A 45 -5.35 10.05 -4.86
CA GLN A 45 -4.93 10.73 -3.62
C GLN A 45 -5.67 12.06 -3.36
N GLU A 46 -6.08 12.74 -4.42
CA GLU A 46 -6.90 13.96 -4.35
C GLU A 46 -8.40 13.64 -4.18
N GLY A 47 -8.78 12.37 -4.15
CA GLY A 47 -10.18 11.93 -4.00
C GLY A 47 -11.04 12.15 -5.24
N LYS A 48 -10.43 12.45 -6.40
CA LYS A 48 -11.12 12.61 -7.70
C LYS A 48 -11.50 11.28 -8.34
N MET A 49 -10.94 10.17 -7.83
CA MET A 49 -11.17 8.82 -8.31
C MET A 49 -11.56 7.89 -7.16
N ILE A 50 -12.51 6.98 -7.39
CA ILE A 50 -12.87 5.97 -6.39
C ILE A 50 -11.90 4.79 -6.44
N ALA A 51 -11.79 4.05 -5.33
CA ALA A 51 -10.80 2.98 -5.18
C ALA A 51 -10.97 1.83 -6.19
N GLY A 52 -12.19 1.49 -6.57
CA GLY A 52 -12.45 0.42 -7.55
C GLY A 52 -11.94 0.78 -8.95
N ASP A 53 -12.19 2.01 -9.38
CA ASP A 53 -11.72 2.50 -10.68
C ASP A 53 -10.18 2.59 -10.67
N PHE A 54 -9.60 3.16 -9.62
CA PHE A 54 -8.14 3.25 -9.48
C PHE A 54 -7.47 1.88 -9.48
N PHE A 55 -8.03 0.91 -8.74
CA PHE A 55 -7.54 -0.45 -8.71
C PHE A 55 -7.55 -1.10 -10.10
N SER A 56 -8.66 -0.94 -10.83
CA SER A 56 -8.83 -1.55 -12.16
C SER A 56 -7.89 -0.92 -13.19
N GLU A 57 -7.77 0.41 -13.20
CA GLU A 57 -6.89 1.13 -14.12
C GLU A 57 -5.41 0.82 -13.84
N MET A 58 -5.02 0.77 -12.56
CA MET A 58 -3.66 0.41 -12.17
C MET A 58 -3.31 -1.03 -12.58
N MET A 59 -4.22 -1.98 -12.37
CA MET A 59 -4.02 -3.37 -12.78
C MET A 59 -3.91 -3.48 -14.31
N HIS A 60 -4.73 -2.72 -15.05
CA HIS A 60 -4.65 -2.66 -16.50
C HIS A 60 -3.31 -2.08 -16.98
N GLN A 61 -2.88 -0.96 -16.40
CA GLN A 61 -1.69 -0.23 -16.81
C GLN A 61 -0.38 -0.95 -16.47
N LEU A 62 -0.30 -1.58 -15.29
CA LEU A 62 0.89 -2.33 -14.88
C LEU A 62 0.92 -3.74 -15.49
N GLY A 63 -0.25 -4.29 -15.86
CA GLY A 63 -0.41 -5.70 -16.16
C GLY A 63 -0.33 -6.58 -14.92
N GLU A 64 -0.94 -7.76 -14.98
CA GLU A 64 -1.15 -8.65 -13.82
C GLU A 64 0.15 -9.01 -13.09
N GLY A 65 1.20 -9.39 -13.83
CA GLY A 65 2.46 -9.84 -13.21
C GLY A 65 3.16 -8.74 -12.40
N LEU A 66 3.35 -7.55 -12.99
CA LEU A 66 3.96 -6.42 -12.30
C LEU A 66 3.05 -5.95 -11.16
N PHE A 67 1.76 -5.81 -11.42
CA PHE A 67 0.75 -5.43 -10.42
C PHE A 67 0.86 -6.30 -9.15
N LEU A 68 0.77 -7.61 -9.30
CA LEU A 68 0.82 -8.54 -8.16
C LEU A 68 2.14 -8.46 -7.39
N SER A 69 3.24 -8.13 -8.06
CA SER A 69 4.55 -8.00 -7.43
C SER A 69 4.74 -6.70 -6.64
N VAL A 70 4.11 -5.59 -7.07
CA VAL A 70 4.32 -4.26 -6.47
C VAL A 70 3.17 -3.78 -5.61
N PHE A 71 1.95 -4.24 -5.87
CA PHE A 71 0.74 -3.73 -5.23
C PHE A 71 0.78 -3.84 -3.70
N PRO A 72 1.17 -4.99 -3.08
CA PRO A 72 1.21 -5.09 -1.61
C PRO A 72 2.14 -4.05 -0.96
N GLU A 73 3.31 -3.83 -1.56
CA GLU A 73 4.26 -2.83 -1.06
C GLU A 73 3.74 -1.41 -1.30
N MET A 74 3.20 -1.14 -2.49
CA MET A 74 2.63 0.16 -2.84
C MET A 74 1.49 0.57 -1.90
N ILE A 75 0.55 -0.35 -1.58
CA ILE A 75 -0.51 -0.02 -0.63
C ILE A 75 0.07 0.23 0.77
N SER A 76 1.08 -0.53 1.20
CA SER A 76 1.67 -0.35 2.55
C SER A 76 2.38 0.99 2.73
N LEU A 77 2.90 1.57 1.64
CA LEU A 77 3.61 2.84 1.62
C LEU A 77 2.69 4.04 1.33
N MET A 78 1.42 3.81 0.99
CA MET A 78 0.48 4.91 0.74
C MET A 78 0.19 5.67 2.04
N PRO A 79 0.46 6.99 2.14
CA PRO A 79 0.37 7.75 3.39
C PRO A 79 -1.07 8.14 3.76
N ASN A 80 -2.02 7.23 3.57
CA ASN A 80 -3.44 7.42 3.90
C ASN A 80 -4.10 6.07 4.23
N VAL A 81 -4.29 5.81 5.52
CA VAL A 81 -4.81 4.53 6.03
C VAL A 81 -6.20 4.19 5.45
N ASP A 82 -7.08 5.18 5.27
CA ASP A 82 -8.41 4.94 4.69
C ASP A 82 -8.34 4.49 3.23
N MET A 83 -7.43 5.09 2.45
CA MET A 83 -7.19 4.67 1.07
C MET A 83 -6.59 3.26 1.00
N GLN A 84 -5.62 2.94 1.88
CA GLN A 84 -5.06 1.60 1.97
C GLN A 84 -6.16 0.55 2.19
N ARG A 85 -7.06 0.80 3.15
CA ARG A 85 -8.16 -0.12 3.47
C ARG A 85 -9.14 -0.28 2.31
N LYS A 86 -9.44 0.81 1.59
CA LYS A 86 -10.30 0.75 0.39
C LYS A 86 -9.65 -0.09 -0.71
N LEU A 87 -8.36 0.10 -0.98
CA LEU A 87 -7.64 -0.69 -1.99
C LEU A 87 -7.48 -2.15 -1.60
N LEU A 88 -7.19 -2.43 -0.32
CA LEU A 88 -7.11 -3.79 0.19
C LEU A 88 -8.43 -4.55 -0.05
N ARG A 89 -9.58 -3.89 0.18
CA ARG A 89 -10.90 -4.48 -0.10
C ARG A 89 -11.11 -4.78 -1.58
N CYS A 90 -10.69 -3.87 -2.47
CA CYS A 90 -10.74 -4.10 -3.91
C CYS A 90 -9.91 -5.33 -4.30
N TYR A 91 -8.69 -5.45 -3.76
CA TYR A 91 -7.81 -6.58 -4.01
C TYR A 91 -8.38 -7.90 -3.50
N ILE A 92 -8.89 -7.94 -2.26
CA ILE A 92 -9.56 -9.14 -1.72
C ILE A 92 -10.72 -9.55 -2.62
N THR A 93 -11.55 -8.59 -3.03
CA THR A 93 -12.72 -8.85 -3.89
C THR A 93 -12.29 -9.42 -5.25
N HIS A 94 -11.23 -8.88 -5.84
CA HIS A 94 -10.66 -9.37 -7.09
C HIS A 94 -10.16 -10.82 -6.94
N CYS A 95 -9.34 -11.10 -5.92
CA CYS A 95 -8.84 -12.44 -5.65
C CYS A 95 -9.98 -13.47 -5.46
N VAL A 96 -11.02 -13.11 -4.69
CA VAL A 96 -12.20 -13.98 -4.51
C VAL A 96 -12.91 -14.24 -5.83
N ASN A 97 -13.12 -13.22 -6.67
CA ASN A 97 -13.78 -13.38 -7.96
C ASN A 97 -12.97 -14.22 -8.95
N CYS A 98 -11.64 -14.15 -8.89
CA CYS A 98 -10.74 -14.96 -9.69
C CYS A 98 -10.50 -16.37 -9.12
N GLY A 99 -11.08 -16.70 -7.96
CA GLY A 99 -10.90 -18.00 -7.30
C GLY A 99 -9.49 -18.22 -6.72
N GLU A 100 -8.80 -17.14 -6.37
CA GLU A 100 -7.44 -17.20 -5.84
C GLU A 100 -7.41 -17.52 -4.35
N ASP A 101 -6.33 -18.17 -3.91
CA ASP A 101 -6.09 -18.43 -2.49
C ASP A 101 -5.64 -17.14 -1.78
N LEU A 102 -6.53 -16.58 -0.95
CA LEU A 102 -6.25 -15.39 -0.15
C LEU A 102 -5.09 -15.61 0.82
N GLN A 103 -4.84 -16.82 1.31
CA GLN A 103 -3.67 -17.04 2.18
C GLN A 103 -2.38 -16.82 1.41
N VAL A 104 -2.31 -17.23 0.15
CA VAL A 104 -1.14 -17.02 -0.70
C VAL A 104 -1.00 -15.55 -1.09
N ARG A 105 -2.10 -14.91 -1.48
CA ARG A 105 -2.08 -13.53 -1.99
C ARG A 105 -1.81 -12.45 -0.93
N PHE A 106 -2.07 -12.77 0.34
CA PHE A 106 -1.92 -11.83 1.47
C PHE A 106 -0.78 -12.21 2.43
N GLN A 107 0.10 -13.15 2.06
CA GLN A 107 1.28 -13.53 2.85
C GLN A 107 2.28 -12.40 3.07
N SER A 108 2.25 -11.35 2.24
CA SER A 108 3.22 -10.25 2.26
C SER A 108 2.75 -9.01 3.01
N VAL A 109 1.48 -8.94 3.39
CA VAL A 109 0.88 -7.78 4.07
C VAL A 109 -0.01 -8.18 5.23
N ASP A 110 0.07 -7.41 6.30
CA ASP A 110 -0.75 -7.51 7.49
C ASP A 110 -1.56 -6.24 7.71
N LEU A 111 -2.74 -6.39 8.32
CA LEU A 111 -3.52 -5.26 8.82
C LEU A 111 -3.18 -5.03 10.29
N CYS A 112 -2.66 -3.85 10.63
CA CYS A 112 -2.37 -3.52 12.01
C CYS A 112 -3.66 -3.49 12.83
N HIS A 113 -3.70 -4.24 13.92
CA HIS A 113 -4.88 -4.35 14.79
C HIS A 113 -5.13 -3.07 15.61
N ILE A 114 -4.13 -2.20 15.76
CA ILE A 114 -4.21 -0.94 16.52
C ILE A 114 -4.72 0.19 15.62
N CYS A 115 -4.12 0.35 14.43
CA CYS A 115 -4.36 1.51 13.56
C CYS A 115 -5.08 1.19 12.26
N SER A 116 -5.29 -0.08 11.93
CA SER A 116 -5.81 -0.52 10.62
C SER A 116 -4.95 -0.11 9.41
N GLN A 117 -3.71 0.31 9.60
CA GLN A 117 -2.75 0.51 8.51
C GLN A 117 -2.38 -0.84 7.90
N VAL A 118 -2.25 -0.88 6.59
CA VAL A 118 -1.67 -2.01 5.87
C VAL A 118 -0.17 -1.91 5.96
N VAL A 119 0.48 -2.98 6.42
CA VAL A 119 1.92 -3.02 6.69
C VAL A 119 2.49 -4.25 6.01
N MET A 120 3.67 -4.14 5.40
CA MET A 120 4.39 -5.34 4.93
C MET A 120 4.63 -6.29 6.11
N SER A 121 4.40 -7.59 5.96
CA SER A 121 4.50 -8.55 7.07
C SER A 121 5.87 -8.55 7.74
N VAL A 122 6.93 -8.38 6.94
CA VAL A 122 8.32 -8.23 7.43
C VAL A 122 8.53 -7.03 8.36
N ASN A 123 7.69 -6.01 8.23
CA ASN A 123 7.72 -4.77 8.99
C ASN A 123 6.74 -4.75 10.17
N TYR A 124 5.85 -5.76 10.29
CA TYR A 124 4.71 -5.72 11.22
C TYR A 124 5.13 -5.59 12.68
N MET A 125 6.11 -6.38 13.12
CA MET A 125 6.57 -6.36 14.52
C MET A 125 7.19 -5.00 14.90
N GLN A 126 7.95 -4.39 14.00
CA GLN A 126 8.51 -3.06 14.24
C GLN A 126 7.40 -2.00 14.29
N HIS A 127 6.43 -2.09 13.39
CA HIS A 127 5.27 -1.20 13.38
C HIS A 127 4.48 -1.27 14.69
N VAL A 128 4.20 -2.49 15.19
CA VAL A 128 3.48 -2.68 16.46
C VAL A 128 4.27 -2.12 17.64
N ARG A 129 5.60 -2.30 17.68
CA ARG A 129 6.45 -1.71 18.74
C ARG A 129 6.33 -0.20 18.82
N LEU A 130 6.23 0.49 17.69
CA LEU A 130 6.07 1.95 17.66
C LEU A 130 4.72 2.43 18.22
N HIS A 131 3.71 1.55 18.31
CA HIS A 131 2.48 1.86 19.07
C HIS A 131 2.66 1.67 20.58
N CYS A 132 3.62 0.85 21.00
CA CYS A 132 3.92 0.55 22.41
C CYS A 132 5.03 1.44 22.99
N GLU A 133 5.86 2.05 22.14
CA GLU A 133 6.91 3.00 22.53
C GLU A 133 6.30 4.38 22.88
N GLU A 134 5.46 4.40 23.91
CA GLU A 134 5.13 5.58 24.72
C GLU A 134 5.29 5.19 26.20
N GLU A 135 6.52 5.27 26.75
CA GLU A 135 6.86 5.56 28.18
C GLU A 135 8.36 5.27 28.47
N GLU A 136 9.29 6.11 27.98
CA GLU A 136 10.59 6.33 28.65
C GLU A 136 11.05 7.78 28.37
N GLU A 137 10.22 8.76 28.76
CA GLU A 137 10.73 10.10 29.08
C GLU A 137 10.81 10.19 30.61
N LEU A 138 11.99 9.86 31.16
CA LEU A 138 12.42 10.18 32.52
C LEU A 138 12.80 11.67 32.64
#